data_AF-A0A497PC44-F1
#
_entry.id   AF-A0A497PC44-F1
#
_cell.length_a   1.000
_cell.length_b   1.000
_cell.length_c   1.000
_cell.angle_alpha   90.00
_cell.angle_beta   90.00
_cell.angle_gamma   90.00
#
_symmetry.space_group_name_H-M   'P 1'
#
loop_
_entity.id
_entity.type
_entity.pdbx_description
1 polymer ?
#
loop_
_entity_poly.entity_id
_entity_poly.type
_entity_poly.pdbx_seq_one_letter_code
_entity_poly.pdbx_strand_id
1 'polypeptide(L)'
;AHFAIGILDDAGGDDHYYADMNMAQGAGHDFSLGFLVERAGNDVYDAPNLSLGGGNANGIGLFWDFAGDDTYNVSAATTFGRANNGPRGGLRDFIRGLGLFIDTGGNDAYPAAYAFAGNNKMWTQRGANEDEPLPLTELGAGVDTEAALP
;
A
#
# COMPACT_ATOMS: atom_id res chain seq x y z
N ALA A 1 -6.79 14.39 0.25
CA ALA A 1 -6.31 15.48 1.13
C ALA A 1 -4.95 15.96 0.63
N HIS A 2 -4.55 17.18 0.95
CA HIS A 2 -3.24 17.75 0.60
C HIS A 2 -2.54 18.11 1.91
N PHE A 3 -1.26 17.75 2.10
CA PHE A 3 -0.49 18.04 3.32
C PHE A 3 -1.18 17.63 4.64
N ALA A 4 -1.67 16.39 4.70
CA ALA A 4 -2.42 15.88 5.83
C ALA A 4 -1.80 14.60 6.42
N ILE A 5 -2.32 14.19 7.59
CA ILE A 5 -2.07 12.88 8.18
C ILE A 5 -3.42 12.22 8.45
N GLY A 6 -3.60 10.99 7.98
CA GLY A 6 -4.76 10.15 8.29
C GLY A 6 -4.30 8.79 8.80
N ILE A 7 -4.89 8.33 9.89
CA ILE A 7 -4.57 7.04 10.51
C ILE A 7 -5.89 6.32 10.80
N LEU A 8 -5.95 5.06 10.40
CA LEU A 8 -6.92 4.08 10.86
C LEU A 8 -6.14 3.01 11.64
N ASP A 9 -6.49 2.81 12.90
CA ASP A 9 -5.93 1.79 13.79
C ASP A 9 -7.11 0.96 14.26
N ASP A 10 -7.28 -0.20 13.65
CA ASP A 10 -8.28 -1.18 14.05
C ASP A 10 -7.62 -2.20 15.00
N ALA A 11 -8.37 -2.56 16.03
CA ALA A 11 -7.88 -3.46 17.07
C ALA A 11 -8.14 -4.94 16.75
N GLY A 12 -9.02 -5.21 15.78
CA GLY A 12 -9.29 -6.52 15.24
C GLY A 12 -10.77 -6.84 15.09
N GLY A 13 -11.03 -7.91 14.35
CA GLY A 13 -12.35 -8.32 13.88
C GLY A 13 -12.19 -9.01 12.53
N ASP A 14 -13.18 -9.79 12.11
CA ASP A 14 -13.24 -10.22 10.70
C ASP A 14 -13.98 -9.12 9.93
N ASP A 15 -13.24 -8.16 9.40
CA ASP A 15 -13.74 -6.93 8.80
C ASP A 15 -13.69 -6.93 7.26
N HIS A 16 -14.53 -6.07 6.68
CA HIS A 16 -14.58 -5.84 5.24
C HIS A 16 -14.28 -4.38 4.92
N TYR A 17 -13.05 -4.16 4.47
CA TYR A 17 -12.54 -2.88 4.05
C TYR A 17 -12.91 -2.60 2.59
N TYR A 18 -13.96 -1.82 2.38
CA TYR A 18 -14.48 -1.50 1.05
C TYR A 18 -14.36 0.00 0.70
N ALA A 19 -13.86 0.29 -0.51
CA ALA A 19 -13.94 1.61 -1.10
C ALA A 19 -14.19 1.55 -2.61
N ASP A 20 -15.10 2.38 -3.11
CA ASP A 20 -15.51 2.44 -4.52
C ASP A 20 -14.80 3.54 -5.34
N MET A 21 -14.19 4.51 -4.64
CA MET A 21 -13.50 5.66 -5.23
C MET A 21 -11.98 5.50 -5.25
N ASN A 22 -11.23 6.44 -5.83
CA ASN A 22 -9.82 6.24 -6.19
C ASN A 22 -8.82 6.02 -5.03
N MET A 23 -9.10 6.46 -3.80
CA MET A 23 -8.12 6.48 -2.69
C MET A 23 -8.69 5.84 -1.43
N ALA A 24 -7.95 4.92 -0.81
CA ALA A 24 -8.45 4.12 0.31
C ALA A 24 -7.37 3.75 1.36
N GLN A 25 -7.40 2.51 1.83
CA GLN A 25 -6.67 2.00 3.00
C GLN A 25 -5.17 2.30 2.91
N GLY A 26 -4.62 2.97 3.93
CA GLY A 26 -3.19 3.26 4.01
C GLY A 26 -2.63 4.15 2.90
N ALA A 27 -3.48 4.86 2.15
CA ALA A 27 -3.05 5.65 1.01
C ALA A 27 -2.49 7.03 1.39
N GLY A 28 -1.33 7.41 0.85
CA GLY A 28 -0.78 8.75 0.94
C GLY A 28 -0.94 9.53 -0.36
N HIS A 29 -1.56 10.72 -0.34
CA HIS A 29 -1.71 11.57 -1.52
C HIS A 29 -1.23 13.00 -1.26
N ASP A 30 -0.52 13.56 -2.22
CA ASP A 30 -0.10 14.96 -2.26
C ASP A 30 0.55 15.46 -0.95
N PHE A 31 1.79 15.01 -0.72
CA PHE A 31 2.56 15.29 0.48
C PHE A 31 1.88 14.92 1.81
N SER A 32 0.86 14.06 1.76
CA SER A 32 0.17 13.55 2.94
C SER A 32 0.69 12.17 3.35
N LEU A 33 0.46 11.81 4.61
CA LEU A 33 0.65 10.47 5.15
C LEU A 33 -0.71 9.79 5.35
N GLY A 34 -0.87 8.59 4.81
CA GLY A 34 -1.97 7.69 5.15
C GLY A 34 -1.42 6.42 5.77
N PHE A 35 -2.03 5.98 6.87
CA PHE A 35 -1.63 4.76 7.56
C PHE A 35 -2.87 3.94 7.95
N LEU A 36 -2.88 2.66 7.56
CA LEU A 36 -3.75 1.66 8.15
C LEU A 36 -2.91 0.69 8.98
N VAL A 37 -3.36 0.43 10.20
CA VAL A 37 -2.90 -0.66 11.07
C VAL A 37 -4.11 -1.53 11.38
N GLU A 38 -4.07 -2.79 10.94
CA GLU A 38 -5.00 -3.85 11.31
C GLU A 38 -4.23 -4.83 12.21
N ARG A 39 -4.86 -5.24 13.31
CA ARG A 39 -4.17 -5.98 14.37
C ARG A 39 -4.54 -7.46 14.43
N ALA A 40 -5.75 -7.84 14.02
CA ALA A 40 -6.18 -9.24 14.09
C ALA A 40 -7.50 -9.50 13.36
N GLY A 41 -7.58 -10.65 12.71
CA GLY A 41 -8.83 -11.22 12.19
C GLY A 41 -8.68 -11.60 10.74
N ASN A 42 -9.65 -12.27 10.14
CA ASN A 42 -9.55 -12.67 8.74
C ASN A 42 -10.28 -11.64 7.88
N ASP A 43 -9.52 -10.73 7.30
CA ASP A 43 -10.02 -9.51 6.68
C ASP A 43 -10.11 -9.60 5.16
N VAL A 44 -11.04 -8.83 4.62
CA VAL A 44 -11.21 -8.66 3.17
C VAL A 44 -10.97 -7.21 2.78
N TYR A 45 -10.05 -7.02 1.84
CA TYR A 45 -9.67 -5.71 1.32
C TYR A 45 -10.13 -5.53 -0.12
N ASP A 46 -11.32 -4.96 -0.31
CA ASP A 46 -11.84 -4.56 -1.61
C ASP A 46 -11.43 -3.12 -1.91
N ALA A 47 -10.23 -3.00 -2.46
CA ALA A 47 -9.54 -1.73 -2.55
C ALA A 47 -9.43 -1.20 -4.00
N PRO A 48 -9.52 0.14 -4.17
CA PRO A 48 -9.41 0.83 -5.44
C PRO A 48 -7.93 1.08 -5.80
N ASN A 49 -7.66 2.09 -6.63
CA ASN A 49 -6.32 2.30 -7.17
C ASN A 49 -5.22 2.70 -6.19
N LEU A 50 -5.40 3.82 -5.51
CA LEU A 50 -4.43 4.29 -4.53
C LEU A 50 -4.79 3.72 -3.17
N SER A 51 -4.18 2.60 -2.82
CA SER A 51 -4.60 1.75 -1.69
C SER A 51 -3.46 0.87 -1.18
N LEU A 52 -3.70 0.13 -0.09
CA LEU A 52 -2.80 -0.88 0.48
C LEU A 52 -1.35 -0.39 0.58
N GLY A 53 -1.19 0.78 1.20
CA GLY A 53 0.11 1.42 1.39
C GLY A 53 0.62 2.17 0.17
N GLY A 54 -0.22 2.43 -0.83
CA GLY A 54 0.12 3.19 -2.03
C GLY A 54 0.41 4.67 -1.74
N GLY A 55 1.48 5.19 -2.33
CA GLY A 55 1.85 6.60 -2.30
C GLY A 55 1.64 7.28 -3.65
N ASN A 56 1.04 8.48 -3.67
CA ASN A 56 0.88 9.27 -4.88
C ASN A 56 1.22 10.75 -4.67
N ALA A 57 1.79 11.39 -5.69
CA ALA A 57 2.14 12.82 -5.66
C ALA A 57 2.99 13.16 -4.41
N ASN A 58 4.08 12.42 -4.18
CA ASN A 58 4.97 12.55 -3.02
C ASN A 58 4.28 12.25 -1.67
N GLY A 59 3.11 11.62 -1.69
CA GLY A 59 2.48 11.08 -0.49
C GLY A 59 3.22 9.85 0.04
N ILE A 60 3.00 9.57 1.32
CA ILE A 60 3.51 8.40 2.04
C ILE A 60 2.32 7.51 2.38
N GLY A 61 2.25 6.34 1.76
CA GLY A 61 1.27 5.32 2.08
C GLY A 61 1.88 4.21 2.93
N LEU A 62 1.22 3.85 4.01
CA LEU A 62 1.60 2.77 4.92
C LEU A 62 0.39 1.86 5.16
N PHE A 63 0.59 0.56 4.99
CA PHE A 63 -0.40 -0.46 5.32
C PHE A 63 0.31 -1.55 6.10
N TRP A 64 -0.25 -1.92 7.26
CA TRP A 64 0.25 -3.01 8.07
C TRP A 64 -0.91 -3.85 8.61
N ASP A 65 -1.04 -5.07 8.10
CA ASP A 65 -1.86 -6.13 8.67
C ASP A 65 -1.00 -7.06 9.54
N PHE A 66 -1.45 -7.33 10.77
CA PHE A 66 -0.66 -8.04 11.75
C PHE A 66 -0.88 -9.55 11.72
N ALA A 67 -2.13 -9.99 11.48
CA ALA A 67 -2.53 -11.37 11.69
C ALA A 67 -3.92 -11.65 11.10
N GLY A 68 -4.05 -12.71 10.31
CA GLY A 68 -5.31 -13.04 9.66
C GLY A 68 -5.09 -13.97 8.49
N ASP A 69 -6.03 -14.84 8.13
CA ASP A 69 -6.02 -15.40 6.77
C ASP A 69 -6.75 -14.40 5.85
N ASP A 70 -6.02 -13.47 5.26
CA ASP A 70 -6.58 -12.28 4.62
C ASP A 70 -6.78 -12.43 3.11
N THR A 71 -7.70 -11.63 2.56
CA THR A 71 -7.97 -11.59 1.12
C THR A 71 -7.84 -10.19 0.56
N TYR A 72 -6.87 -10.01 -0.34
CA TYR A 72 -6.61 -8.76 -1.02
C TYR A 72 -7.25 -8.75 -2.42
N ASN A 73 -8.26 -7.91 -2.61
CA ASN A 73 -8.98 -7.77 -3.87
C ASN A 73 -8.72 -6.40 -4.48
N VAL A 74 -7.69 -6.31 -5.33
CA VAL A 74 -7.31 -5.08 -6.04
C VAL A 74 -7.15 -5.30 -7.54
N SER A 75 -7.43 -4.25 -8.31
CA SER A 75 -7.29 -4.25 -9.78
C SER A 75 -6.77 -2.90 -10.29
N ALA A 76 -5.64 -2.46 -9.75
CA ALA A 76 -5.09 -1.15 -10.07
C ALA A 76 -3.56 -0.99 -9.93
N ALA A 77 -3.07 0.20 -10.28
CA ALA A 77 -1.65 0.40 -10.56
C ALA A 77 -0.83 0.91 -9.38
N THR A 78 -1.42 1.52 -8.34
CA THR A 78 -0.69 2.15 -7.20
C THR A 78 -1.09 1.55 -5.86
N THR A 79 -0.87 0.24 -5.73
CA THR A 79 -1.24 -0.57 -4.58
C THR A 79 -0.07 -1.47 -4.13
N PHE A 80 -0.26 -2.25 -3.06
CA PHE A 80 0.78 -3.13 -2.46
C PHE A 80 2.11 -2.40 -2.19
N GLY A 81 2.02 -1.18 -1.66
CA GLY A 81 3.17 -0.36 -1.31
C GLY A 81 3.87 0.33 -2.48
N ARG A 82 3.24 0.51 -3.64
CA ARG A 82 3.84 1.27 -4.75
C ARG A 82 3.76 2.79 -4.51
N ALA A 83 4.80 3.53 -4.86
CA ALA A 83 4.80 4.99 -4.92
C ALA A 83 4.80 5.53 -6.37
N ASN A 84 4.04 6.59 -6.65
CA ASN A 84 3.97 7.24 -7.97
C ASN A 84 3.76 8.77 -7.85
N ASN A 85 4.76 9.56 -8.21
CA ASN A 85 4.76 11.02 -8.02
C ASN A 85 4.09 11.81 -9.16
N GLY A 86 3.71 11.15 -10.26
CA GLY A 86 2.97 11.77 -11.36
C GLY A 86 3.87 12.46 -12.40
N PRO A 87 3.46 13.59 -13.00
CA PRO A 87 4.20 14.23 -14.10
C PRO A 87 5.63 14.64 -13.73
N ARG A 88 6.55 14.53 -14.69
CA ARG A 88 7.97 14.86 -14.53
C ARG A 88 8.28 16.32 -14.85
N GLY A 89 9.50 16.74 -14.53
CA GLY A 89 10.06 18.05 -14.87
C GLY A 89 9.78 19.13 -13.83
N GLY A 90 9.35 18.74 -12.63
CA GLY A 90 8.95 19.66 -11.56
C GLY A 90 9.66 19.40 -10.23
N LEU A 91 9.35 20.22 -9.23
CA LEU A 91 9.90 20.10 -7.87
C LEU A 91 9.62 18.73 -7.23
N ARG A 92 8.54 18.06 -7.66
CA ARG A 92 8.14 16.74 -7.18
C ARG A 92 9.14 15.65 -7.52
N ASP A 93 9.98 15.82 -8.54
CA ASP A 93 10.98 14.83 -8.94
C ASP A 93 12.06 14.65 -7.85
N PHE A 94 12.24 15.67 -7.01
CA PHE A 94 13.27 15.73 -5.96
C PHE A 94 12.76 15.42 -4.56
N ILE A 95 11.45 15.20 -4.39
CA ILE A 95 10.85 14.93 -3.08
C ILE A 95 10.39 13.47 -3.04
N ARG A 96 10.66 12.77 -1.94
CA ARG A 96 10.30 11.36 -1.81
C ARG A 96 8.78 11.20 -1.67
N GLY A 97 8.23 10.30 -2.48
CA GLY A 97 7.02 9.55 -2.20
C GLY A 97 7.39 8.13 -1.81
N LEU A 98 6.63 7.55 -0.89
CA LEU A 98 6.90 6.23 -0.33
C LEU A 98 5.59 5.43 -0.31
N GLY A 99 5.69 4.15 -0.64
CA GLY A 99 4.67 3.19 -0.34
C GLY A 99 5.25 2.00 0.40
N LEU A 100 4.52 1.50 1.39
CA LEU A 100 4.89 0.31 2.14
C LEU A 100 3.66 -0.54 2.45
N PHE A 101 3.74 -1.80 2.05
CA PHE A 101 2.78 -2.84 2.41
C PHE A 101 3.45 -3.85 3.34
N ILE A 102 2.82 -4.16 4.45
CA ILE A 102 3.31 -5.14 5.41
C ILE A 102 2.14 -6.03 5.79
N ASP A 103 2.29 -7.31 5.59
CA ASP A 103 1.47 -8.35 6.18
C ASP A 103 2.40 -9.22 7.05
N THR A 104 2.05 -9.44 8.31
CA THR A 104 2.89 -10.19 9.27
C THR A 104 2.25 -11.44 9.86
N GLY A 105 1.14 -11.92 9.33
CA GLY A 105 0.64 -13.20 9.80
C GLY A 105 -0.61 -13.66 9.08
N GLY A 106 -0.65 -14.95 8.73
CA GLY A 106 -1.72 -15.45 7.90
C GLY A 106 -1.36 -16.56 6.94
N ASN A 107 -2.26 -16.73 5.99
CA ASN A 107 -2.03 -17.45 4.75
C ASN A 107 -2.91 -16.81 3.68
N ASP A 108 -2.36 -15.78 3.05
CA ASP A 108 -3.20 -14.77 2.43
C ASP A 108 -3.42 -14.99 0.94
N ALA A 109 -4.56 -14.50 0.47
CA ALA A 109 -4.98 -14.59 -0.90
C ALA A 109 -4.73 -13.27 -1.64
N TYR A 110 -3.97 -13.36 -2.72
CA TYR A 110 -3.64 -12.22 -3.58
C TYR A 110 -4.20 -12.41 -4.99
N PRO A 111 -4.48 -11.32 -5.73
CA PRO A 111 -4.97 -11.44 -7.10
C PRO A 111 -3.85 -11.94 -8.01
N ALA A 112 -4.14 -12.95 -8.83
CA ALA A 112 -3.17 -13.56 -9.76
C ALA A 112 -2.55 -12.56 -10.76
N ALA A 113 -3.19 -11.41 -10.99
CA ALA A 113 -2.66 -10.32 -11.81
C ALA A 113 -1.38 -9.68 -11.23
N TYR A 114 -1.12 -9.84 -9.93
CA TYR A 114 0.06 -9.30 -9.21
C TYR A 114 1.01 -10.42 -8.81
N ALA A 115 1.56 -11.15 -9.78
CA ALA A 115 2.43 -12.31 -9.50
C ALA A 115 3.65 -12.02 -8.61
N PHE A 116 4.07 -10.75 -8.51
CA PHE A 116 5.16 -10.31 -7.63
C PHE A 116 4.76 -10.25 -6.16
N ALA A 117 3.49 -9.94 -5.87
CA ALA A 117 2.91 -9.98 -4.52
C ALA A 117 2.39 -11.38 -4.22
N GLY A 118 2.20 -11.71 -2.95
CA GLY A 118 1.73 -13.03 -2.55
C GLY A 118 2.19 -13.42 -1.17
N ASN A 119 1.47 -14.40 -0.62
CA ASN A 119 1.80 -15.03 0.65
C ASN A 119 3.28 -15.45 0.71
N ASN A 120 3.94 -15.13 1.83
CA ASN A 120 5.34 -15.37 2.13
C ASN A 120 6.32 -14.81 1.09
N LYS A 121 6.06 -13.61 0.56
CA LYS A 121 6.94 -12.92 -0.39
C LYS A 121 7.39 -11.56 0.11
N MET A 122 8.56 -11.16 -0.39
CA MET A 122 9.04 -9.79 -0.30
C MET A 122 9.19 -9.24 -1.71
N TRP A 123 8.85 -7.97 -1.90
CA TRP A 123 8.99 -7.30 -3.19
C TRP A 123 9.39 -5.83 -3.04
N THR A 124 9.94 -5.30 -4.12
CA THR A 124 10.13 -3.86 -4.31
C THR A 124 9.37 -3.45 -5.56
N GLN A 125 8.79 -2.26 -5.55
CA GLN A 125 8.11 -1.70 -6.70
C GLN A 125 8.81 -0.42 -7.16
N ARG A 126 8.97 -0.31 -8.47
CA ARG A 126 9.31 0.97 -9.11
C ARG A 126 8.04 1.81 -9.27
N GLY A 127 8.21 3.11 -9.48
CA GLY A 127 7.11 3.96 -9.89
C GLY A 127 6.47 3.51 -11.21
N ALA A 128 5.22 3.90 -11.42
CA ALA A 128 4.40 3.40 -12.53
C ALA A 128 4.80 3.98 -13.90
N ASN A 129 5.52 5.10 -13.95
CA ASN A 129 6.06 5.65 -15.19
C ASN A 129 7.47 5.10 -15.43
N GLU A 130 7.56 4.11 -16.31
CA GLU A 130 8.81 3.41 -16.64
C GLU A 130 9.65 4.13 -17.71
N ASP A 131 9.03 4.99 -18.52
CA ASP A 131 9.72 5.76 -19.57
C ASP A 131 10.61 6.86 -18.97
N GLU A 132 10.15 7.46 -17.86
CA GLU A 132 10.87 8.48 -17.11
C GLU A 132 10.93 8.11 -15.62
N PRO A 133 11.77 7.15 -15.21
CA PRO A 133 11.76 6.62 -13.86
C PRO A 133 12.35 7.62 -12.85
N LEU A 134 11.79 7.64 -11.64
CA LEU A 134 12.31 8.41 -10.50
C LEU A 134 12.79 7.46 -9.37
N PRO A 135 13.86 6.67 -9.57
CA PRO A 135 14.23 5.58 -8.66
C PRO A 135 14.68 6.05 -7.26
N LEU A 136 15.00 7.33 -7.09
CA LEU A 136 15.43 7.91 -5.82
C LEU A 136 14.28 8.51 -5.01
N THR A 137 13.14 8.76 -5.65
CA THR A 137 12.03 9.52 -5.08
C THR A 137 10.67 8.83 -5.23
N GLU A 138 10.56 7.78 -6.02
CA GLU A 138 9.43 6.84 -6.03
C GLU A 138 9.89 5.51 -5.42
N LEU A 139 9.71 5.37 -4.11
CA LEU A 139 10.17 4.21 -3.36
C LEU A 139 8.97 3.36 -2.97
N GLY A 140 8.92 2.11 -3.41
CA GLY A 140 7.85 1.19 -3.05
C GLY A 140 8.38 -0.17 -2.64
N ALA A 141 7.78 -0.74 -1.61
CA ALA A 141 8.12 -2.08 -1.13
C ALA A 141 6.91 -2.76 -0.50
N GLY A 142 6.96 -4.09 -0.45
CA GLY A 142 6.06 -4.85 0.38
C GLY A 142 6.67 -6.15 0.88
N VAL A 143 6.10 -6.64 1.97
CA VAL A 143 6.41 -7.93 2.56
C VAL A 143 5.13 -8.55 3.06
N ASP A 144 5.07 -9.86 2.90
CA ASP A 144 4.15 -10.77 3.53
C ASP A 144 5.01 -11.87 4.19
N THR A 145 4.79 -12.11 5.47
CA THR A 145 5.56 -13.07 6.26
C THR A 145 4.78 -13.61 7.45
N GLU A 146 4.91 -14.92 7.70
CA GLU A 146 4.37 -15.55 8.92
C GLU A 146 5.29 -15.39 10.12
N ALA A 147 5.68 -14.14 10.38
CA ALA A 147 6.49 -13.84 11.53
C ALA A 147 5.64 -14.05 12.78
N ALA A 148 5.87 -15.16 13.49
CA ALA A 148 5.43 -15.27 14.88
C ALA A 148 6.00 -14.06 15.64
N LEU A 149 5.12 -13.13 16.03
CA LEU A 149 5.49 -12.02 16.89
C LEU A 149 6.16 -12.62 18.16
N PRO A 150 7.35 -12.13 18.57
CA PRO A 150 8.05 -12.65 19.74
C PRO A 150 7.28 -12.47 21.05
#